data_AF-A0A9W3BAN9-F1
#
_entry.id   AF-A0A9W3BAN9-F1
#
_cell.length_a   1.000
_cell.length_b   1.000
_cell.length_c   1.000
_cell.angle_alpha   90.00
_cell.angle_beta   90.00
_cell.angle_gamma   90.00
#
_symmetry.space_group_name_H-M   'P 1'
#
loop_
_entity.id
_entity.type
_entity.pdbx_description
1 polymer ?
#
loop_
_entity_poly.entity_id
_entity_poly.type
_entity_poly.pdbx_seq_one_letter_code
_entity_poly.pdbx_strand_id
1 'polypeptide(L)'
;MYIREIPGSASPATKRAQAVAELNKDIIYILTEVNALLGSLAMNGLNVEVRIKKLDILSTNIIPPSSILPGTENVVEPSDAIKTFDNWLVAQNSYNNIHYDFAQYWTGYKLKDFDGWTYLGTICQPKDADHIEVFDGTYWTALGTAHQICKLLGSQHSTHTDNRWFLPSSIASDIRNKMASLSPNCLLQTDPASSKPFIEFSDYTGRILNPDVTCQRYLNYSNSYMCKGWHLYDNLPTGGDRVCSTISCSGRDENYCDEYETPEGMICDPGKRCRHGSCVEDLHTPTNIDPSCVFGDEVRTVYGNYTGPCSDLIIMYGPQVCYDSFISQVCCTSCKAHHTGRTGCEYGDRDNNCHTYSHSLCSNVYYQNVCCDYCLSVNGKRWLEPGN
;
A
#
# COMPACT_ATOMS: atom_id res chain seq x y z
N MET A 1 -2.03 10.15 11.45
CA MET A 1 -1.82 8.80 10.93
C MET A 1 -0.75 8.06 11.76
N TYR A 2 0.54 8.32 11.53
CA TYR A 2 1.68 7.62 12.15
C TYR A 2 1.66 7.43 13.68
N ILE A 3 1.22 8.42 14.47
CA ILE A 3 1.17 8.27 15.94
C ILE A 3 0.17 7.16 16.36
N ARG A 4 -0.93 6.99 15.62
CA ARG A 4 -1.96 5.97 15.91
C ARG A 4 -1.45 4.56 15.61
N GLU A 5 -0.47 4.44 14.71
CA GLU A 5 0.11 3.17 14.30
C GLU A 5 1.14 2.62 15.31
N ILE A 6 1.52 3.40 16.32
CA ILE A 6 2.52 3.00 17.31
C ILE A 6 1.82 2.35 18.52
N PRO A 7 1.96 1.02 18.69
CA PRO A 7 1.30 0.30 19.77
C PRO A 7 1.87 0.68 21.15
N GLY A 8 1.05 0.52 22.19
CA GLY A 8 1.50 0.45 23.59
C GLY A 8 1.46 1.74 24.43
N SER A 9 2.06 1.63 25.62
CA SER A 9 2.08 2.60 26.73
C SER A 9 3.23 3.62 26.66
N ALA A 10 3.91 3.72 25.52
CA ALA A 10 5.00 4.67 25.34
C ALA A 10 4.56 6.12 25.59
N SER A 11 5.49 6.94 26.11
CA SER A 11 5.22 8.36 26.35
C SER A 11 4.85 9.08 25.04
N PRO A 12 4.07 10.19 25.09
CA PRO A 12 3.74 10.97 23.90
C PRO A 12 4.99 11.42 23.09
N ALA A 13 6.08 11.77 23.77
CA ALA A 13 7.33 12.16 23.12
C ALA A 13 7.98 11.00 22.37
N THR A 14 8.02 9.81 22.97
CA THR A 14 8.54 8.59 22.33
C THR A 14 7.72 8.23 21.10
N LYS A 15 6.39 8.26 21.20
CA LYS A 15 5.49 8.01 20.06
C LYS A 15 5.72 9.02 18.94
N ARG A 16 5.88 10.31 19.28
CA ARG A 16 6.18 11.33 18.28
C ARG A 16 7.51 11.09 17.57
N ALA A 17 8.57 10.76 18.32
CA ALA A 17 9.88 10.49 17.72
C ALA A 17 9.85 9.29 16.77
N GLN A 18 9.17 8.20 17.16
CA GLN A 18 8.97 7.03 16.30
C GLN A 18 8.12 7.38 15.07
N ALA A 19 7.05 8.15 15.22
CA ALA A 19 6.21 8.58 14.10
C ALA A 19 6.98 9.44 13.10
N VAL A 20 7.85 10.32 13.58
CA VAL A 20 8.75 11.14 12.74
C VAL A 20 9.76 10.26 12.00
N ALA A 21 10.32 9.24 12.67
CA ALA A 21 11.24 8.31 12.04
C ALA A 21 10.57 7.51 10.91
N GLU A 22 9.36 6.97 11.14
CA GLU A 22 8.60 6.27 10.10
C GLU A 22 8.18 7.20 8.96
N LEU A 23 7.69 8.40 9.28
CA LEU A 23 7.35 9.40 8.27
C LEU A 23 8.55 9.76 7.38
N ASN A 24 9.75 9.90 7.95
CA ASN A 24 10.96 10.16 7.17
C ASN A 24 11.26 9.03 6.19
N LYS A 25 11.09 7.76 6.57
CA LYS A 25 11.28 6.62 5.65
C LYS A 25 10.31 6.72 4.49
N ASP A 26 9.05 7.02 4.76
CA ASP A 26 7.99 7.09 3.75
C ASP A 26 8.19 8.29 2.80
N ILE A 27 8.65 9.43 3.33
CA ILE A 27 9.06 10.59 2.52
C ILE A 27 10.18 10.23 1.54
N ILE A 28 11.23 9.54 2.01
CA ILE A 28 12.35 9.16 1.14
C ILE A 28 11.91 8.15 0.08
N TYR A 29 11.05 7.19 0.43
CA TYR A 29 10.44 6.29 -0.54
C TYR A 29 9.64 7.06 -1.60
N ILE A 30 8.72 7.93 -1.17
CA ILE A 30 7.88 8.72 -2.08
C ILE A 30 8.74 9.57 -3.03
N LEU A 31 9.79 10.23 -2.54
CA LEU A 31 10.66 11.03 -3.40
C LEU A 31 11.55 10.18 -4.33
N THR A 32 11.86 8.94 -3.94
CA THR A 32 12.51 7.98 -4.84
C THR A 32 11.58 7.66 -6.02
N GLU A 33 10.30 7.40 -5.74
CA GLU A 33 9.29 7.13 -6.77
C GLU A 33 9.00 8.36 -7.63
N VAL A 34 8.92 9.57 -7.04
CA VAL A 34 8.83 10.83 -7.80
C VAL A 34 10.01 10.97 -8.78
N ASN A 35 11.23 10.63 -8.35
CA ASN A 35 12.40 10.64 -9.23
C ASN A 35 12.34 9.57 -10.32
N ALA A 36 11.79 8.39 -10.05
CA ALA A 36 11.56 7.36 -11.07
C ALA A 36 10.58 7.85 -12.15
N LEU A 37 9.47 8.46 -11.73
CA LEU A 37 8.45 9.04 -12.61
C LEU A 37 9.02 10.17 -13.46
N LEU A 38 9.72 11.14 -12.86
CA LEU A 38 10.37 12.23 -13.59
C LEU A 38 11.49 11.72 -14.51
N GLY A 39 12.20 10.67 -14.10
CA GLY A 39 13.21 9.99 -14.90
C GLY A 39 12.65 9.37 -16.19
N SER A 40 11.37 9.02 -16.24
CA SER A 40 10.71 8.53 -17.46
C SER A 40 10.73 9.55 -18.62
N LEU A 41 10.86 10.85 -18.31
CA LEU A 41 11.00 11.91 -19.31
C LEU A 41 12.30 11.83 -20.12
N ALA A 42 13.29 11.05 -19.67
CA ALA A 42 14.57 10.89 -20.36
C ALA A 42 14.40 10.27 -21.75
N MET A 43 13.40 9.41 -21.94
CA MET A 43 13.02 8.87 -23.26
C MET A 43 12.59 9.97 -24.24
N ASN A 44 12.16 11.11 -23.72
CA ASN A 44 11.79 12.31 -24.46
C ASN A 44 12.89 13.39 -24.35
N GLY A 45 14.15 13.02 -24.06
CA GLY A 45 15.28 13.94 -24.05
C GLY A 45 15.28 14.97 -22.92
N LEU A 46 14.55 14.72 -21.83
CA LEU A 46 14.56 15.56 -20.63
C LEU A 46 15.04 14.75 -19.43
N ASN A 47 16.12 15.19 -18.79
CA ASN A 47 16.57 14.63 -17.53
C ASN A 47 16.16 15.57 -16.41
N VAL A 48 15.14 15.18 -15.66
CA VAL A 48 14.65 15.93 -14.50
C VAL A 48 14.88 15.07 -13.26
N GLU A 49 15.48 15.65 -12.23
CA GLU A 49 15.60 15.03 -10.92
C GLU A 49 15.29 16.02 -9.80
N VAL A 50 14.68 15.51 -8.75
CA VAL A 50 14.42 16.21 -7.50
C VAL A 50 15.52 15.85 -6.51
N ARG A 51 16.06 16.86 -5.86
CA ARG A 51 17.07 16.71 -4.80
C ARG A 51 16.60 17.47 -3.56
N ILE A 52 16.84 16.88 -2.40
CA ILE A 52 16.47 17.46 -1.11
C ILE A 52 17.60 18.38 -0.67
N LYS A 53 17.34 19.68 -0.62
CA LYS A 53 18.21 20.66 0.02
C LYS A 53 17.98 20.72 1.53
N LYS A 54 16.72 20.63 1.95
CA LYS A 54 16.29 20.60 3.35
C LYS A 54 14.97 19.84 3.47
N LEU A 55 14.81 19.08 4.56
CA LEU A 55 13.57 18.41 4.92
C LEU A 55 13.21 18.76 6.36
N ASP A 56 12.05 19.37 6.57
CA ASP A 56 11.53 19.73 7.89
C ASP A 56 10.21 19.00 8.15
N ILE A 57 10.09 18.32 9.29
CA ILE A 57 8.81 17.79 9.79
C ILE A 57 8.30 18.74 10.87
N LEU A 58 7.27 19.50 10.52
CA LEU A 58 6.74 20.55 11.38
C LEU A 58 6.05 19.97 12.62
N SER A 59 6.29 20.60 13.77
CA SER A 59 5.66 20.22 15.04
C SER A 59 4.26 20.81 15.23
N THR A 60 3.89 21.76 14.37
CA THR A 60 2.67 22.57 14.45
C THR A 60 2.07 22.70 13.07
N ASN A 61 0.74 22.78 13.00
CA ASN A 61 0.05 23.06 11.75
C ASN A 61 0.26 24.51 11.35
N ILE A 62 0.66 24.74 10.11
CA ILE A 62 0.77 26.10 9.55
C ILE A 62 -0.59 26.58 9.02
N ILE A 63 -1.46 25.65 8.60
CA ILE A 63 -2.82 25.95 8.17
C ILE A 63 -3.66 26.30 9.40
N PRO A 64 -4.18 27.54 9.50
CA PRO A 64 -4.95 27.95 10.66
C PRO A 64 -6.32 27.25 10.68
N PRO A 65 -6.89 27.00 11.87
CA PRO A 65 -8.24 26.41 11.97
C PRO A 65 -9.33 27.19 11.23
N SER A 66 -9.15 28.50 11.05
CA SER A 66 -10.08 29.36 10.30
C SER A 66 -10.14 29.06 8.80
N SER A 67 -9.16 28.34 8.25
CA SER A 67 -9.14 27.91 6.84
C SER A 67 -9.87 26.59 6.61
N ILE A 68 -10.33 25.91 7.68
CA ILE A 68 -11.12 24.69 7.58
C ILE A 68 -12.55 25.04 7.16
N LEU A 69 -13.04 24.38 6.12
CA LEU A 69 -14.37 24.62 5.58
C LEU A 69 -15.46 24.27 6.61
N PRO A 70 -16.41 25.18 6.88
CA PRO A 70 -17.50 24.93 7.82
C PRO A 70 -18.28 23.65 7.47
N GLY A 71 -18.52 22.80 8.48
CA GLY A 71 -19.27 21.55 8.31
C GLY A 71 -18.46 20.38 7.74
N THR A 72 -17.15 20.55 7.53
CA THR A 72 -16.25 19.49 7.06
C THR A 72 -15.26 19.07 8.14
N GLU A 73 -14.72 17.84 8.04
CA GLU A 73 -13.62 17.39 8.88
C GLU A 73 -12.28 17.56 8.15
N ASN A 74 -11.51 18.58 8.56
CA ASN A 74 -10.16 18.86 8.03
C ASN A 74 -10.08 19.10 6.51
N VAL A 75 -11.14 19.61 5.88
CA VAL A 75 -11.11 20.02 4.47
C VAL A 75 -10.78 21.51 4.38
N VAL A 76 -9.85 21.88 3.49
CA VAL A 76 -9.42 23.26 3.28
C VAL A 76 -9.46 23.60 1.80
N GLU A 77 -9.71 24.87 1.47
CA GLU A 77 -9.61 25.34 0.09
C GLU A 77 -8.13 25.33 -0.35
N PRO A 78 -7.78 24.67 -1.47
CA PRO A 78 -6.38 24.57 -1.89
C PRO A 78 -5.69 25.92 -2.06
N SER A 79 -6.42 26.92 -2.56
CA SER A 79 -5.91 28.27 -2.76
C SER A 79 -5.60 29.01 -1.45
N ASP A 80 -6.28 28.70 -0.36
CA ASP A 80 -5.99 29.27 0.97
C ASP A 80 -4.85 28.52 1.64
N ALA A 81 -4.77 27.21 1.42
CA ALA A 81 -3.70 26.36 1.94
C ALA A 81 -2.33 26.74 1.33
N ILE A 82 -2.24 26.92 0.00
CA ILE A 82 -1.00 27.36 -0.65
C ILE A 82 -0.59 28.77 -0.17
N LYS A 83 -1.50 29.76 -0.17
CA LYS A 83 -1.19 31.11 0.35
C LYS A 83 -0.68 31.10 1.79
N THR A 84 -1.21 30.19 2.61
CA THR A 84 -0.73 30.03 3.98
C THR A 84 0.71 29.51 4.02
N PHE A 85 1.05 28.57 3.15
CA PHE A 85 2.41 28.07 2.98
C PHE A 85 3.35 29.15 2.45
N ASP A 86 2.95 29.91 1.43
CA ASP A 86 3.73 31.03 0.86
C ASP A 86 4.07 32.05 1.96
N ASN A 87 3.07 32.45 2.75
CA ASN A 87 3.24 33.36 3.88
C ASN A 87 4.18 32.80 4.94
N TRP A 88 4.11 31.48 5.21
CA TRP A 88 5.01 30.81 6.14
C TRP A 88 6.45 30.83 5.62
N LEU A 89 6.69 30.52 4.34
CA LEU A 89 8.03 30.57 3.72
C LEU A 89 8.63 31.98 3.78
N VAL A 90 7.82 33.01 3.50
CA VAL A 90 8.23 34.41 3.59
C VAL A 90 8.57 34.80 5.04
N ALA A 91 7.73 34.44 6.00
CA ALA A 91 7.96 34.72 7.42
C ALA A 91 9.24 34.07 7.96
N GLN A 92 9.61 32.90 7.44
CA GLN A 92 10.86 32.20 7.77
C GLN A 92 12.07 32.71 6.98
N ASN A 93 11.88 33.64 6.03
CA ASN A 93 12.91 34.05 5.06
C ASN A 93 13.56 32.83 4.36
N SER A 94 12.76 31.77 4.11
CA SER A 94 13.26 30.44 3.78
C SER A 94 14.13 30.42 2.53
N TYR A 95 13.68 31.07 1.43
CA TYR A 95 14.44 31.10 0.18
C TYR A 95 15.83 31.73 0.34
N ASN A 96 15.92 32.87 1.04
CA ASN A 96 17.20 33.55 1.24
C ASN A 96 18.14 32.79 2.19
N ASN A 97 17.61 31.96 3.08
CA ASN A 97 18.40 31.19 4.03
C ASN A 97 18.84 29.84 3.46
N ILE A 98 18.05 29.23 2.58
CA ILE A 98 18.23 27.85 2.10
C ILE A 98 18.68 27.79 0.65
N HIS A 99 18.26 28.76 -0.19
CA HIS A 99 18.51 28.80 -1.63
C HIS A 99 18.00 27.56 -2.38
N TYR A 100 16.73 27.18 -2.16
CA TYR A 100 16.05 26.12 -2.93
C TYR A 100 15.47 26.65 -4.24
N ASP A 101 15.28 25.79 -5.25
CA ASP A 101 14.57 26.16 -6.49
C ASP A 101 13.05 26.18 -6.31
N PHE A 102 12.52 25.17 -5.60
CA PHE A 102 11.11 25.14 -5.20
C PHE A 102 10.93 24.56 -3.79
N ALA A 103 9.79 24.84 -3.18
CA ALA A 103 9.37 24.28 -1.89
C ALA A 103 8.14 23.39 -2.04
N GLN A 104 8.05 22.33 -1.24
CA GLN A 104 6.90 21.44 -1.21
C GLN A 104 6.31 21.38 0.21
N TYR A 105 4.99 21.50 0.30
CA TYR A 105 4.26 21.25 1.53
C TYR A 105 3.33 20.05 1.42
N TRP A 106 3.69 18.99 2.13
CA TRP A 106 2.81 17.85 2.33
C TRP A 106 1.92 18.07 3.55
N THR A 107 0.61 17.97 3.33
CA THR A 107 -0.39 18.25 4.35
C THR A 107 -1.22 17.02 4.70
N GLY A 108 -1.58 16.87 5.98
CA GLY A 108 -2.56 15.87 6.40
C GLY A 108 -4.02 16.33 6.29
N TYR A 109 -4.25 17.57 5.85
CA TYR A 109 -5.58 18.09 5.56
C TYR A 109 -6.05 17.57 4.20
N LYS A 110 -7.36 17.39 4.04
CA LYS A 110 -7.96 17.17 2.71
C LYS A 110 -8.03 18.50 1.99
N LEU A 111 -7.67 18.51 0.72
CA LEU A 111 -7.87 19.67 -0.14
C LEU A 111 -9.21 19.49 -0.88
N LYS A 112 -10.03 20.54 -0.93
CA LYS A 112 -11.33 20.46 -1.58
C LYS A 112 -11.15 20.30 -3.10
N ASP A 113 -11.82 19.30 -3.69
CA ASP A 113 -11.87 19.00 -5.13
C ASP A 113 -10.52 18.64 -5.80
N PHE A 114 -9.42 18.57 -5.06
CA PHE A 114 -8.08 18.33 -5.58
C PHE A 114 -7.23 17.58 -4.55
N ASP A 115 -6.21 16.85 -5.00
CA ASP A 115 -5.20 16.26 -4.11
C ASP A 115 -3.98 17.19 -3.93
N GLY A 116 -3.85 18.21 -4.78
CA GLY A 116 -2.81 19.23 -4.64
C GLY A 116 -3.02 20.45 -5.52
N TRP A 117 -2.20 21.46 -5.25
CA TRP A 117 -2.26 22.75 -5.90
C TRP A 117 -0.87 23.36 -6.06
N THR A 118 -0.66 24.06 -7.17
CA THR A 118 0.60 24.73 -7.50
C THR A 118 0.34 25.89 -8.46
N TYR A 119 1.27 26.84 -8.49
CA TYR A 119 1.34 27.82 -9.57
C TYR A 119 1.95 27.17 -10.83
N LEU A 120 1.44 27.54 -12.01
CA LEU A 120 1.85 26.94 -13.28
C LEU A 120 3.10 27.65 -13.84
N GLY A 121 4.15 26.89 -14.13
CA GLY A 121 5.33 27.42 -14.83
C GLY A 121 6.16 28.41 -14.00
N THR A 122 6.11 28.32 -12.67
CA THR A 122 6.76 29.25 -11.74
C THR A 122 8.04 28.69 -11.13
N ILE A 123 8.59 27.57 -11.61
CA ILE A 123 9.74 26.87 -10.99
C ILE A 123 10.97 27.76 -10.67
N CYS A 124 11.22 28.84 -11.43
CA CYS A 124 12.32 29.79 -11.16
C CYS A 124 11.83 31.14 -10.61
N GLN A 125 10.65 31.17 -9.99
CA GLN A 125 10.08 32.35 -9.36
C GLN A 125 10.02 32.10 -7.85
N PRO A 126 11.02 32.57 -7.07
CA PRO A 126 11.19 32.19 -5.66
C PRO A 126 9.98 32.36 -4.73
N LYS A 127 9.02 33.22 -5.10
CA LYS A 127 7.80 33.49 -4.33
C LYS A 127 6.62 32.58 -4.66
N ASP A 128 6.65 31.96 -5.84
CA ASP A 128 5.54 31.18 -6.40
C ASP A 128 6.03 29.78 -6.85
N ALA A 129 7.29 29.44 -6.57
CA ALA A 129 7.90 28.15 -6.83
C ALA A 129 7.61 27.20 -5.67
N ASP A 130 6.33 27.02 -5.37
CA ASP A 130 5.86 26.13 -4.32
C ASP A 130 4.61 25.38 -4.75
N HIS A 131 4.40 24.26 -4.08
CA HIS A 131 3.16 23.52 -4.18
C HIS A 131 2.77 22.91 -2.85
N ILE A 132 1.51 22.47 -2.80
CA ILE A 132 0.94 21.74 -1.69
C ILE A 132 0.28 20.47 -2.22
N GLU A 133 0.42 19.37 -1.50
CA GLU A 133 -0.20 18.07 -1.84
C GLU A 133 -0.65 17.37 -0.56
N VAL A 134 -1.78 16.67 -0.64
CA VAL A 134 -2.26 15.78 0.43
C VAL A 134 -1.26 14.63 0.59
N PHE A 135 -0.84 14.40 1.82
CA PHE A 135 0.04 13.30 2.16
C PHE A 135 -0.76 12.19 2.84
N ASP A 136 -1.05 11.16 2.06
CA ASP A 136 -1.71 9.94 2.54
C ASP A 136 -0.71 8.83 2.91
N GLY A 137 0.59 9.03 2.63
CA GLY A 137 1.62 8.03 2.88
C GLY A 137 1.42 6.74 2.07
N THR A 138 0.84 6.85 0.87
CA THR A 138 0.72 5.79 -0.13
C THR A 138 1.48 6.17 -1.41
N TYR A 139 1.44 5.29 -2.43
CA TYR A 139 1.99 5.58 -3.76
C TYR A 139 1.27 6.75 -4.45
N TRP A 140 0.02 7.04 -4.08
CA TRP A 140 -0.73 8.17 -4.64
C TRP A 140 -0.04 9.51 -4.37
N THR A 141 0.55 9.69 -3.17
CA THR A 141 1.34 10.88 -2.86
C THR A 141 2.50 11.07 -3.85
N ALA A 142 3.14 10.00 -4.33
CA ALA A 142 4.23 10.10 -5.32
C ALA A 142 3.71 10.59 -6.68
N LEU A 143 2.57 10.05 -7.14
CA LEU A 143 1.91 10.47 -8.39
C LEU A 143 1.48 11.94 -8.34
N GLY A 144 0.81 12.34 -7.24
CA GLY A 144 0.38 13.72 -7.01
C GLY A 144 1.56 14.69 -6.95
N THR A 145 2.61 14.36 -6.19
CA THR A 145 3.82 15.18 -6.09
C THR A 145 4.51 15.34 -7.45
N ALA A 146 4.67 14.26 -8.22
CA ALA A 146 5.26 14.33 -9.56
C ALA A 146 4.41 15.21 -10.51
N HIS A 147 3.08 15.13 -10.41
CA HIS A 147 2.14 15.96 -11.16
C HIS A 147 2.29 17.45 -10.86
N GLN A 148 2.33 17.84 -9.58
CA GLN A 148 2.51 19.24 -9.23
C GLN A 148 3.89 19.77 -9.67
N ILE A 149 4.95 18.95 -9.59
CA ILE A 149 6.27 19.33 -10.10
C ILE A 149 6.21 19.55 -11.63
N CYS A 150 5.53 18.68 -12.38
CA CYS A 150 5.35 18.88 -13.82
C CYS A 150 4.62 20.19 -14.14
N LYS A 151 3.63 20.58 -13.33
CA LYS A 151 2.95 21.89 -13.44
C LYS A 151 3.86 23.06 -13.09
N LEU A 152 4.68 22.98 -12.03
CA LEU A 152 5.71 24.00 -11.74
C LEU A 152 6.66 24.18 -12.93
N LEU A 153 7.00 23.07 -13.60
CA LEU A 153 7.81 23.02 -14.81
C LEU A 153 7.04 23.42 -16.08
N GLY A 154 5.78 23.85 -15.96
CA GLY A 154 5.01 24.48 -17.03
C GLY A 154 4.05 23.56 -17.80
N SER A 155 3.90 22.30 -17.40
CA SER A 155 2.94 21.41 -18.07
C SER A 155 1.50 21.69 -17.66
N GLN A 156 0.60 21.72 -18.64
CA GLN A 156 -0.84 21.90 -18.45
C GLN A 156 -1.62 20.58 -18.54
N HIS A 157 -0.96 19.50 -18.99
CA HIS A 157 -1.59 18.21 -19.18
C HIS A 157 -1.72 17.46 -17.84
N SER A 158 -2.77 16.65 -17.70
CA SER A 158 -2.90 15.74 -16.56
C SER A 158 -1.87 14.61 -16.65
N THR A 159 -1.31 14.22 -15.51
CA THR A 159 -0.50 13.00 -15.40
C THR A 159 -1.35 11.73 -15.35
N HIS A 160 -2.66 11.84 -15.14
CA HIS A 160 -3.57 10.69 -15.17
C HIS A 160 -3.58 10.08 -16.57
N THR A 161 -2.86 8.98 -16.71
CA THR A 161 -2.93 8.10 -17.88
C THR A 161 -3.16 6.68 -17.41
N ASP A 162 -3.54 5.82 -18.34
CA ASP A 162 -3.65 4.37 -18.10
C ASP A 162 -2.31 3.76 -17.62
N ASN A 163 -1.20 4.48 -17.78
CA ASN A 163 0.13 4.06 -17.36
C ASN A 163 0.73 5.04 -16.34
N ARG A 164 0.50 4.77 -15.06
CA ARG A 164 0.98 5.60 -13.96
C ARG A 164 2.51 5.66 -13.81
N TRP A 165 3.26 4.76 -14.46
CA TRP A 165 4.73 4.65 -14.31
C TRP A 165 5.50 5.54 -15.27
N PHE A 166 4.85 6.12 -16.27
CA PHE A 166 5.50 6.92 -17.30
C PHE A 166 4.74 8.23 -17.52
N LEU A 167 5.49 9.33 -17.57
CA LEU A 167 4.92 10.62 -17.94
C LEU A 167 4.74 10.68 -19.47
N PRO A 168 3.57 11.15 -19.97
CA PRO A 168 3.33 11.31 -21.39
C PRO A 168 4.34 12.21 -22.10
N SER A 169 4.57 11.95 -23.39
CA SER A 169 5.43 12.80 -24.23
C SER A 169 4.91 14.24 -24.37
N SER A 170 3.61 14.48 -24.19
CA SER A 170 3.02 15.83 -24.15
C SER A 170 3.52 16.62 -22.95
N ILE A 171 3.61 16.01 -21.76
CA ILE A 171 4.20 16.64 -20.57
C ILE A 171 5.66 17.00 -20.83
N ALA A 172 6.43 16.08 -21.43
CA ALA A 172 7.82 16.34 -21.80
C ALA A 172 7.95 17.52 -22.78
N SER A 173 7.03 17.65 -23.73
CA SER A 173 7.02 18.77 -24.68
C SER A 173 6.79 20.11 -23.99
N ASP A 174 5.78 20.20 -23.12
CA ASP A 174 5.49 21.41 -22.35
C ASP A 174 6.68 21.84 -21.49
N ILE A 175 7.26 20.89 -20.75
CA ILE A 175 8.41 21.16 -19.89
C ILE A 175 9.57 21.67 -20.73
N ARG A 176 9.87 21.04 -21.87
CA ARG A 176 10.96 21.48 -22.75
C ARG A 176 10.74 22.91 -23.25
N ASN A 177 9.52 23.23 -23.68
CA ASN A 177 9.15 24.57 -24.13
C ASN A 177 9.33 25.58 -23.00
N LYS A 178 8.91 25.21 -21.78
CA LYS A 178 9.09 26.05 -20.60
C LYS A 178 10.58 26.26 -20.28
N MET A 179 11.38 25.19 -20.24
CA MET A 179 12.82 25.26 -19.98
C MET A 179 13.55 26.18 -20.96
N ALA A 180 13.18 26.13 -22.25
CA ALA A 180 13.74 27.00 -23.27
C ALA A 180 13.40 28.49 -23.06
N SER A 181 12.32 28.79 -22.33
CA SER A 181 11.90 30.16 -22.03
C SER A 181 12.51 30.74 -20.75
N LEU A 182 13.15 29.92 -19.92
CA LEU A 182 13.72 30.38 -18.65
C LEU A 182 15.02 31.15 -18.87
N SER A 183 15.08 32.39 -18.37
CA SER A 183 16.27 33.24 -18.41
C SER A 183 16.30 34.19 -17.19
N PRO A 184 17.19 33.97 -16.21
CA PRO A 184 18.09 32.83 -16.07
C PRO A 184 17.35 31.52 -15.78
N ASN A 185 17.96 30.39 -16.13
CA ASN A 185 17.45 29.07 -15.75
C ASN A 185 18.09 28.63 -14.43
N CYS A 186 17.28 28.56 -13.37
CA CYS A 186 17.69 28.19 -12.01
C CYS A 186 18.08 26.70 -11.88
N LEU A 187 17.60 25.83 -12.77
CA LEU A 187 17.72 24.37 -12.64
C LEU A 187 19.00 23.77 -13.22
N LEU A 188 19.89 24.59 -13.78
CA LEU A 188 21.10 24.12 -14.46
C LEU A 188 22.27 23.85 -13.50
N GLN A 189 22.14 24.24 -12.22
CA GLN A 189 23.18 24.06 -11.22
C GLN A 189 22.66 23.22 -10.07
N THR A 190 23.41 22.18 -9.71
CA THR A 190 23.13 21.40 -8.52
C THR A 190 23.88 21.97 -7.34
N ASP A 191 23.16 22.32 -6.28
CA ASP A 191 23.78 22.70 -5.03
C ASP A 191 24.48 21.49 -4.36
N PRO A 192 25.76 21.59 -3.96
CA PRO A 192 26.51 20.49 -3.36
C PRO A 192 25.93 19.94 -2.04
N ALA A 193 25.15 20.74 -1.31
CA ALA A 193 24.50 20.30 -0.08
C ALA A 193 23.20 19.50 -0.34
N SER A 194 22.72 19.45 -1.59
CA SER A 194 21.50 18.74 -1.95
C SER A 194 21.75 17.25 -2.20
N SER A 195 20.98 16.40 -1.52
CA SER A 195 21.03 14.94 -1.68
C SER A 195 19.92 14.45 -2.62
N LYS A 196 20.25 13.54 -3.53
CA LYS A 196 19.24 12.79 -4.30
C LYS A 196 18.58 11.75 -3.38
N PRO A 197 17.26 11.82 -3.13
CA PRO A 197 16.57 10.78 -2.39
C PRO A 197 16.60 9.49 -3.22
N PHE A 198 16.96 8.40 -2.54
CA PHE A 198 17.04 7.08 -3.13
C PHE A 198 16.89 6.03 -2.04
N ILE A 199 16.13 4.97 -2.32
CA ILE A 199 16.00 3.80 -1.49
C ILE A 199 16.00 2.57 -2.40
N GLU A 200 16.77 1.55 -2.05
CA GLU A 200 16.59 0.21 -2.61
C GLU A 200 15.43 -0.46 -1.86
N PHE A 201 14.52 -1.10 -2.58
CA PHE A 201 13.35 -1.73 -1.95
C PHE A 201 13.71 -2.84 -0.95
N SER A 202 14.88 -3.47 -1.11
CA SER A 202 15.42 -4.43 -0.15
C SER A 202 15.81 -3.81 1.19
N ASP A 203 16.20 -2.53 1.17
CA ASP A 203 16.72 -1.80 2.32
C ASP A 203 15.64 -0.93 2.97
N TYR A 204 14.48 -0.81 2.33
CA TYR A 204 13.35 -0.08 2.87
C TYR A 204 12.75 -0.80 4.08
N THR A 205 12.82 -0.13 5.24
CA THR A 205 12.33 -0.64 6.54
C THR A 205 11.08 0.09 7.04
N GLY A 206 10.42 0.87 6.18
CA GLY A 206 9.14 1.47 6.51
C GLY A 206 7.99 0.50 6.25
N ARG A 207 6.76 1.00 6.28
CA ARG A 207 5.55 0.16 6.23
C ARG A 207 4.75 0.30 4.94
N ILE A 208 5.12 1.18 4.02
CA ILE A 208 4.34 1.44 2.79
C ILE A 208 4.24 0.20 1.89
N LEU A 209 5.22 -0.71 1.93
CA LEU A 209 5.20 -1.93 1.12
C LEU A 209 4.31 -3.03 1.70
N ASN A 210 3.69 -2.82 2.85
CA ASN A 210 2.69 -3.73 3.41
C ASN A 210 1.30 -3.34 2.86
N PRO A 211 0.61 -4.24 2.12
CA PRO A 211 -0.65 -3.89 1.47
C PRO A 211 -1.77 -3.56 2.46
N ASP A 212 -1.80 -4.17 3.65
CA ASP A 212 -2.78 -3.82 4.68
C ASP A 212 -2.57 -2.38 5.17
N VAL A 213 -1.31 -1.95 5.29
CA VAL A 213 -0.98 -0.56 5.66
C VAL A 213 -1.39 0.40 4.55
N THR A 214 -1.15 0.05 3.29
CA THR A 214 -1.64 0.84 2.14
C THR A 214 -3.15 1.02 2.22
N CYS A 215 -3.90 -0.06 2.42
CA CYS A 215 -5.36 -0.02 2.57
C CYS A 215 -5.80 0.89 3.74
N GLN A 216 -5.18 0.74 4.91
CA GLN A 216 -5.50 1.55 6.10
C GLN A 216 -5.29 3.04 5.88
N ARG A 217 -4.23 3.38 5.14
CA ARG A 217 -3.84 4.76 4.86
C ARG A 217 -4.74 5.39 3.82
N TYR A 218 -4.95 4.71 2.68
CA TYR A 218 -5.77 5.21 1.58
C TYR A 218 -7.21 5.49 2.05
N LEU A 219 -7.81 4.53 2.76
CA LEU A 219 -9.17 4.65 3.27
C LEU A 219 -9.28 5.48 4.56
N ASN A 220 -8.14 5.89 5.15
CA ASN A 220 -8.05 6.46 6.49
C ASN A 220 -8.90 5.65 7.51
N TYR A 221 -8.77 4.32 7.42
CA TYR A 221 -9.55 3.36 8.20
C TYR A 221 -8.63 2.29 8.77
N SER A 222 -8.34 2.36 10.07
CA SER A 222 -7.34 1.51 10.73
C SER A 222 -7.63 0.02 10.70
N ASN A 223 -8.88 -0.39 10.46
CA ASN A 223 -9.24 -1.81 10.35
C ASN A 223 -9.37 -2.27 8.89
N SER A 224 -9.07 -1.41 7.92
CA SER A 224 -8.95 -1.85 6.53
C SER A 224 -7.76 -2.81 6.39
N TYR A 225 -7.84 -3.68 5.39
CA TYR A 225 -6.84 -4.68 5.05
C TYR A 225 -6.98 -5.03 3.57
N MET A 226 -5.97 -5.67 3.00
CA MET A 226 -6.01 -6.18 1.64
C MET A 226 -6.93 -7.40 1.58
N CYS A 227 -7.97 -7.33 0.75
CA CYS A 227 -8.83 -8.47 0.48
C CYS A 227 -8.08 -9.53 -0.33
N LYS A 228 -8.21 -10.81 0.04
CA LYS A 228 -7.39 -11.90 -0.55
C LYS A 228 -8.19 -12.96 -1.30
N GLY A 229 -9.49 -12.73 -1.49
CA GLY A 229 -10.35 -13.62 -2.27
C GLY A 229 -9.90 -13.68 -3.73
N TRP A 230 -9.73 -14.88 -4.29
CA TRP A 230 -9.20 -15.04 -5.65
C TRP A 230 -10.12 -14.46 -6.74
N HIS A 231 -11.42 -14.36 -6.46
CA HIS A 231 -12.38 -13.75 -7.37
C HIS A 231 -12.08 -12.26 -7.67
N LEU A 232 -11.29 -11.59 -6.83
CA LEU A 232 -10.79 -10.23 -7.05
C LEU A 232 -9.52 -10.19 -7.93
N TYR A 233 -8.91 -11.35 -8.19
CA TYR A 233 -7.62 -11.51 -8.86
C TYR A 233 -7.69 -12.60 -9.94
N ASP A 234 -8.61 -12.44 -10.89
CA ASP A 234 -8.80 -13.34 -12.03
C ASP A 234 -9.04 -14.82 -11.67
N ASN A 235 -9.62 -15.08 -10.49
CA ASN A 235 -9.82 -16.42 -9.92
C ASN A 235 -8.50 -17.21 -9.73
N LEU A 236 -7.39 -16.49 -9.49
CA LEU A 236 -6.07 -17.03 -9.21
C LEU A 236 -5.57 -16.59 -7.82
N PRO A 237 -4.55 -17.28 -7.25
CA PRO A 237 -3.92 -16.84 -6.01
C PRO A 237 -3.50 -15.36 -6.04
N THR A 238 -3.76 -14.66 -4.94
CA THR A 238 -3.39 -13.26 -4.75
C THR A 238 -1.87 -13.10 -4.74
N GLY A 239 -1.31 -12.69 -5.87
CA GLY A 239 0.12 -12.59 -6.14
C GLY A 239 0.40 -12.39 -7.64
N GLY A 240 1.67 -12.45 -8.03
CA GLY A 240 2.13 -12.20 -9.40
C GLY A 240 1.81 -10.78 -9.90
N ASP A 241 1.65 -10.63 -11.21
CA ASP A 241 1.35 -9.32 -11.84
C ASP A 241 0.01 -8.72 -11.36
N ARG A 242 -0.93 -9.56 -10.95
CA ARG A 242 -2.30 -9.19 -10.56
C ARG A 242 -2.34 -8.22 -9.39
N VAL A 243 -1.32 -8.23 -8.53
CA VAL A 243 -1.23 -7.35 -7.37
C VAL A 243 -0.30 -6.17 -7.59
N CYS A 244 0.37 -6.06 -8.75
CA CYS A 244 1.38 -5.03 -9.00
C CYS A 244 0.84 -3.75 -9.61
N SER A 245 -0.35 -3.79 -10.18
CA SER A 245 -1.08 -2.60 -10.61
C SER A 245 -1.99 -2.09 -9.51
N THR A 246 -2.88 -2.94 -9.00
CA THR A 246 -3.84 -2.59 -7.96
C THR A 246 -3.91 -3.69 -6.90
N ILE A 247 -4.33 -3.29 -5.70
CA ILE A 247 -4.76 -4.19 -4.62
C ILE A 247 -6.19 -3.82 -4.23
N SER A 248 -6.99 -4.81 -3.83
CA SER A 248 -8.34 -4.59 -3.33
C SER A 248 -8.31 -4.42 -1.81
N CYS A 249 -8.93 -3.37 -1.29
CA CYS A 249 -8.92 -3.04 0.13
C CYS A 249 -10.33 -3.07 0.71
N SER A 250 -10.46 -3.66 1.90
CA SER A 250 -11.72 -3.74 2.63
C SER A 250 -12.17 -2.36 3.11
N GLY A 251 -13.35 -1.93 2.67
CA GLY A 251 -13.97 -0.67 3.07
C GLY A 251 -14.57 -0.72 4.49
N ARG A 252 -15.38 0.29 4.83
CA ARG A 252 -16.19 0.25 6.07
C ARG A 252 -17.34 -0.75 5.97
N ASP A 253 -17.84 -0.94 4.76
CA ASP A 253 -18.79 -1.99 4.45
C ASP A 253 -17.98 -3.26 4.16
N GLU A 254 -17.93 -4.18 5.13
CA GLU A 254 -17.09 -5.38 5.10
C GLU A 254 -17.36 -6.33 3.90
N ASN A 255 -18.41 -6.05 3.12
CA ASN A 255 -18.84 -6.84 1.96
C ASN A 255 -18.22 -6.36 0.64
N TYR A 256 -17.52 -5.23 0.61
CA TYR A 256 -16.99 -4.64 -0.61
C TYR A 256 -15.50 -4.31 -0.46
N CYS A 257 -14.75 -4.59 -1.53
CA CYS A 257 -13.35 -4.24 -1.64
C CYS A 257 -13.16 -3.30 -2.82
N ASP A 258 -12.54 -2.15 -2.57
CA ASP A 258 -12.24 -1.14 -3.59
C ASP A 258 -10.78 -1.28 -4.03
N GLU A 259 -10.49 -1.04 -5.30
CA GLU A 259 -9.15 -1.15 -5.86
C GLU A 259 -8.34 0.13 -5.62
N TYR A 260 -7.08 -0.05 -5.22
CA TYR A 260 -6.13 1.03 -4.96
C TYR A 260 -4.75 0.70 -5.51
N GLU A 261 -3.96 1.75 -5.74
CA GLU A 261 -2.65 1.67 -6.34
C GLU A 261 -1.64 0.91 -5.48
N THR A 262 -1.04 -0.14 -6.06
CA THR A 262 0.04 -0.87 -5.41
C THR A 262 1.32 -0.03 -5.34
N PRO A 263 2.02 0.01 -4.19
CA PRO A 263 3.35 0.60 -4.11
C PRO A 263 4.41 -0.23 -4.86
N GLU A 264 5.31 0.45 -5.56
CA GLU A 264 6.49 -0.17 -6.18
C GLU A 264 7.37 -0.84 -5.12
N GLY A 265 7.92 -2.01 -5.44
CA GLY A 265 8.72 -2.80 -4.52
C GLY A 265 7.93 -3.72 -3.58
N MET A 266 6.60 -3.73 -3.62
CA MET A 266 5.79 -4.70 -2.86
C MET A 266 6.13 -6.13 -3.29
N ILE A 267 6.24 -7.07 -2.34
CA ILE A 267 6.46 -8.49 -2.65
C ILE A 267 5.20 -9.03 -3.34
N CYS A 268 5.38 -9.74 -4.46
CA CYS A 268 4.28 -10.26 -5.26
C CYS A 268 4.36 -11.77 -5.51
N ASP A 269 5.53 -12.39 -5.33
CA ASP A 269 5.77 -13.83 -5.49
C ASP A 269 7.08 -14.16 -4.75
N PRO A 270 7.42 -15.44 -4.47
CA PRO A 270 8.71 -15.79 -3.89
C PRO A 270 9.86 -15.32 -4.79
N GLY A 271 10.78 -14.55 -4.22
CA GLY A 271 11.91 -13.96 -4.96
C GLY A 271 11.52 -12.87 -5.96
N LYS A 272 10.31 -12.27 -5.86
CA LYS A 272 9.85 -11.23 -6.80
C LYS A 272 9.17 -10.04 -6.11
N ARG A 273 9.30 -8.87 -6.74
CA ARG A 273 8.64 -7.62 -6.34
C ARG A 273 7.94 -6.95 -7.50
N CYS A 274 6.96 -6.13 -7.17
CA CYS A 274 6.28 -5.28 -8.11
C CYS A 274 7.22 -4.20 -8.65
N ARG A 275 7.33 -4.15 -9.98
CA ARG A 275 8.02 -3.11 -10.72
C ARG A 275 7.24 -2.74 -11.96
N HIS A 276 6.80 -1.50 -12.05
CA HIS A 276 6.03 -0.96 -13.17
C HIS A 276 4.82 -1.83 -13.57
N GLY A 277 4.07 -2.32 -12.58
CA GLY A 277 2.88 -3.13 -12.81
C GLY A 277 3.15 -4.61 -13.08
N SER A 278 4.41 -5.04 -13.05
CA SER A 278 4.78 -6.44 -13.26
C SER A 278 5.51 -7.00 -12.04
N CYS A 279 5.35 -8.29 -11.80
CA CYS A 279 6.01 -9.04 -10.75
C CYS A 279 7.32 -9.62 -11.27
N VAL A 280 8.42 -8.93 -10.98
CA VAL A 280 9.74 -9.21 -11.54
C VAL A 280 10.68 -9.80 -10.51
N GLU A 281 11.64 -10.60 -10.96
CA GLU A 281 12.69 -11.19 -10.10
C GLU A 281 13.47 -10.11 -9.36
N ASP A 282 13.69 -10.35 -8.06
CA ASP A 282 14.48 -9.52 -7.18
C ASP A 282 15.31 -10.40 -6.23
N LEU A 283 16.64 -10.31 -6.34
CA LEU A 283 17.57 -11.19 -5.64
C LEU A 283 17.55 -11.05 -4.11
N HIS A 284 16.98 -9.96 -3.58
CA HIS A 284 16.90 -9.68 -2.15
C HIS A 284 15.54 -10.07 -1.56
N THR A 285 14.62 -10.55 -2.38
CA THR A 285 13.29 -10.93 -1.94
C THR A 285 13.29 -12.36 -1.39
N PRO A 286 12.60 -12.63 -0.26
CA PRO A 286 12.54 -13.98 0.30
C PRO A 286 11.96 -14.99 -0.70
N THR A 287 12.61 -16.14 -0.83
CA THR A 287 12.17 -17.25 -1.71
C THR A 287 11.39 -18.33 -0.96
N ASN A 288 11.35 -18.26 0.37
CA ASN A 288 10.64 -19.19 1.25
C ASN A 288 9.18 -18.76 1.51
N ILE A 289 8.54 -18.14 0.53
CA ILE A 289 7.14 -17.72 0.57
C ILE A 289 6.32 -18.77 -0.19
N ASP A 290 5.08 -19.03 0.25
CA ASP A 290 4.16 -19.88 -0.51
C ASP A 290 3.54 -19.06 -1.66
N PRO A 291 3.71 -19.46 -2.93
CA PRO A 291 3.14 -18.71 -4.06
C PRO A 291 1.61 -18.69 -4.08
N SER A 292 0.96 -19.63 -3.37
CA SER A 292 -0.50 -19.63 -3.19
C SER A 292 -0.99 -18.75 -2.03
N CYS A 293 -0.06 -18.21 -1.24
CA CYS A 293 -0.34 -17.52 0.02
C CYS A 293 0.69 -16.41 0.31
N VAL A 294 1.01 -15.60 -0.71
CA VAL A 294 2.10 -14.60 -0.65
C VAL A 294 1.92 -13.62 0.51
N PHE A 295 0.67 -13.22 0.77
CA PHE A 295 0.31 -12.25 1.80
C PHE A 295 -0.21 -12.89 3.09
N GLY A 296 -0.12 -14.21 3.23
CA GLY A 296 -0.67 -14.94 4.37
C GLY A 296 -2.20 -14.88 4.47
N ASP A 297 -2.72 -15.23 5.65
CA ASP A 297 -4.16 -15.20 5.92
C ASP A 297 -4.73 -13.77 5.86
N GLU A 298 -5.98 -13.66 5.45
CA GLU A 298 -6.76 -12.44 5.56
C GLU A 298 -6.93 -12.05 7.03
N VAL A 299 -6.84 -10.74 7.31
CA VAL A 299 -6.88 -10.20 8.67
C VAL A 299 -8.19 -10.54 9.38
N ARG A 300 -9.28 -10.58 8.61
CA ARG A 300 -10.64 -10.87 9.09
C ARG A 300 -11.42 -11.60 8.01
N THR A 301 -12.04 -12.70 8.38
CA THR A 301 -12.92 -13.49 7.52
C THR A 301 -14.33 -13.53 8.08
N VAL A 302 -15.31 -13.71 7.18
CA VAL A 302 -16.73 -13.84 7.51
C VAL A 302 -17.21 -15.22 7.08
N TYR A 303 -17.77 -16.00 8.00
CA TYR A 303 -18.31 -17.33 7.73
C TYR A 303 -19.55 -17.61 8.57
N GLY A 304 -20.73 -17.61 7.95
CA GLY A 304 -21.99 -17.72 8.67
C GLY A 304 -22.18 -16.54 9.65
N ASN A 305 -22.22 -16.83 10.96
CA ASN A 305 -22.34 -15.83 12.02
C ASN A 305 -20.99 -15.45 12.64
N TYR A 306 -19.88 -15.95 12.10
CA TYR A 306 -18.55 -15.68 12.60
C TYR A 306 -17.87 -14.55 11.82
N THR A 307 -17.20 -13.66 12.55
CA THR A 307 -16.32 -12.62 12.02
C THR A 307 -15.06 -12.55 12.89
N GLY A 308 -13.89 -12.79 12.30
CA GLY A 308 -12.62 -12.79 13.04
C GLY A 308 -11.46 -13.35 12.24
N PRO A 309 -10.28 -13.61 12.85
CA PRO A 309 -9.12 -14.15 12.14
C PRO A 309 -9.32 -15.63 11.74
N CYS A 310 -8.54 -16.09 10.77
CA CYS A 310 -8.61 -17.48 10.29
C CYS A 310 -8.32 -18.54 11.36
N SER A 311 -7.41 -18.27 12.30
CA SER A 311 -7.09 -19.19 13.39
C SER A 311 -8.31 -19.49 14.27
N ASP A 312 -9.07 -18.46 14.61
CA ASP A 312 -10.21 -18.56 15.51
C ASP A 312 -11.40 -19.22 14.80
N LEU A 313 -11.53 -19.02 13.49
CA LEU A 313 -12.50 -19.72 12.65
C LEU A 313 -12.27 -21.24 12.71
N ILE A 314 -11.02 -21.67 12.50
CA ILE A 314 -10.66 -23.09 12.52
C ILE A 314 -10.81 -23.69 13.92
N ILE A 315 -10.48 -22.94 14.98
CA ILE A 315 -10.73 -23.40 16.36
C ILE A 315 -12.22 -23.59 16.62
N MET A 316 -13.05 -22.65 16.15
CA MET A 316 -14.48 -22.65 16.43
C MET A 316 -15.23 -23.74 15.67
N TYR A 317 -14.94 -23.89 14.39
CA TYR A 317 -15.70 -24.80 13.52
C TYR A 317 -14.97 -26.12 13.28
N GLY A 318 -13.64 -26.15 13.37
CA GLY A 318 -12.78 -27.30 13.06
C GLY A 318 -12.07 -27.15 11.71
N PRO A 319 -10.99 -27.92 11.45
CA PRO A 319 -10.19 -27.83 10.21
C PRO A 319 -10.96 -28.06 8.91
N GLN A 320 -12.10 -28.74 8.98
CA GLN A 320 -12.90 -29.08 7.82
C GLN A 320 -13.55 -27.86 7.14
N VAL A 321 -13.59 -26.68 7.79
CA VAL A 321 -13.95 -25.43 7.08
C VAL A 321 -13.00 -25.12 5.93
N CYS A 322 -11.77 -25.61 5.98
CA CYS A 322 -10.79 -25.45 4.89
C CYS A 322 -11.13 -26.28 3.64
N TYR A 323 -12.17 -27.14 3.68
CA TYR A 323 -12.73 -27.71 2.46
C TYR A 323 -13.57 -26.71 1.65
N ASP A 324 -14.03 -25.62 2.26
CA ASP A 324 -14.65 -24.52 1.54
C ASP A 324 -13.59 -23.80 0.70
N SER A 325 -13.87 -23.64 -0.59
CA SER A 325 -12.89 -23.09 -1.53
C SER A 325 -12.60 -21.62 -1.23
N PHE A 326 -13.57 -20.83 -0.77
CA PHE A 326 -13.32 -19.45 -0.41
C PHE A 326 -12.48 -19.38 0.88
N ILE A 327 -12.84 -20.15 1.91
CA ILE A 327 -12.08 -20.19 3.17
C ILE A 327 -10.64 -20.65 2.96
N SER A 328 -10.40 -21.69 2.16
CA SER A 328 -9.02 -22.14 1.89
C SER A 328 -8.17 -21.09 1.16
N GLN A 329 -8.79 -20.19 0.38
CA GLN A 329 -8.11 -19.08 -0.29
C GLN A 329 -7.71 -17.98 0.70
N VAL A 330 -8.67 -17.50 1.50
CA VAL A 330 -8.44 -16.36 2.41
C VAL A 330 -7.74 -16.77 3.71
N CYS A 331 -7.81 -18.06 4.08
CA CYS A 331 -7.13 -18.65 5.24
C CYS A 331 -6.01 -19.61 4.85
N CYS A 332 -5.29 -19.32 3.76
CA CYS A 332 -4.32 -20.22 3.16
C CYS A 332 -3.19 -20.68 4.12
N THR A 333 -2.69 -19.81 4.99
CA THR A 333 -1.65 -20.16 5.98
C THR A 333 -2.22 -21.04 7.08
N SER A 334 -3.35 -20.62 7.67
CA SER A 334 -4.02 -21.36 8.74
C SER A 334 -4.47 -22.74 8.27
N CYS A 335 -5.12 -22.83 7.10
CA CYS A 335 -5.55 -24.10 6.53
C CYS A 335 -4.36 -25.01 6.23
N LYS A 336 -3.28 -24.50 5.64
CA LYS A 336 -2.06 -25.29 5.37
C LYS A 336 -1.46 -25.90 6.65
N ALA A 337 -1.52 -25.21 7.78
CA ALA A 337 -1.04 -25.73 9.06
C ALA A 337 -1.83 -26.96 9.56
N HIS A 338 -3.08 -27.12 9.13
CA HIS A 338 -3.94 -28.27 9.43
C HIS A 338 -3.98 -29.32 8.32
N HIS A 339 -3.22 -29.13 7.23
CA HIS A 339 -3.23 -30.05 6.11
C HIS A 339 -2.53 -31.38 6.46
N THR A 340 -3.24 -32.50 6.34
CA THR A 340 -2.76 -33.84 6.73
C THR A 340 -1.90 -34.53 5.67
N GLY A 341 -1.89 -34.02 4.43
CA GLY A 341 -1.17 -34.63 3.30
C GLY A 341 -1.86 -35.82 2.66
N ARG A 342 -3.05 -36.22 3.13
CA ARG A 342 -3.81 -37.36 2.58
C ARG A 342 -4.82 -36.87 1.54
N THR A 343 -4.66 -37.30 0.29
CA THR A 343 -5.59 -36.99 -0.80
C THR A 343 -7.01 -37.44 -0.46
N GLY A 344 -7.97 -36.54 -0.62
CA GLY A 344 -9.39 -36.71 -0.27
C GLY A 344 -9.73 -36.39 1.20
N CYS A 345 -8.71 -36.34 2.06
CA CYS A 345 -8.79 -36.19 3.52
C CYS A 345 -7.82 -35.10 4.01
N GLU A 346 -7.62 -34.07 3.19
CA GLU A 346 -6.67 -32.97 3.36
C GLU A 346 -6.78 -32.33 4.75
N TYR A 347 -7.97 -32.22 5.32
CA TYR A 347 -8.21 -31.61 6.64
C TYR A 347 -8.89 -32.56 7.63
N GLY A 348 -8.86 -33.87 7.36
CA GLY A 348 -9.49 -34.88 8.22
C GLY A 348 -10.94 -35.17 7.83
N ASP A 349 -11.80 -35.35 8.84
CA ASP A 349 -13.24 -35.55 8.65
C ASP A 349 -13.88 -34.30 8.02
N ARG A 350 -14.66 -34.45 6.96
CA ARG A 350 -15.43 -33.37 6.31
C ARG A 350 -16.71 -33.01 7.07
N ASP A 351 -17.21 -33.92 7.90
CA ASP A 351 -18.44 -33.76 8.68
C ASP A 351 -18.13 -33.90 10.18
N ASN A 352 -18.53 -32.90 10.95
CA ASN A 352 -18.33 -32.88 12.41
C ASN A 352 -19.13 -33.97 13.14
N ASN A 353 -20.10 -34.60 12.46
CA ASN A 353 -20.93 -35.65 13.03
C ASN A 353 -20.39 -37.06 12.78
N CYS A 354 -19.19 -37.21 12.19
CA CYS A 354 -18.62 -38.52 11.89
C CYS A 354 -18.58 -39.47 13.09
N HIS A 355 -18.39 -38.94 14.30
CA HIS A 355 -18.37 -39.72 15.55
C HIS A 355 -19.76 -40.24 15.97
N THR A 356 -20.83 -39.67 15.43
CA THR A 356 -22.22 -40.09 15.69
C THR A 356 -22.68 -41.21 14.75
N TYR A 357 -21.93 -41.42 13.67
CA TYR A 357 -22.24 -42.41 12.66
C TYR A 357 -21.81 -43.82 13.07
N SER A 358 -22.61 -44.83 12.71
CA SER A 358 -22.26 -46.25 12.92
C SER A 358 -20.95 -46.61 12.22
N HIS A 359 -20.08 -47.40 12.87
CA HIS A 359 -18.85 -47.94 12.28
C HIS A 359 -19.08 -48.64 10.93
N SER A 360 -20.24 -49.27 10.74
CA SER A 360 -20.59 -49.97 9.50
C SER A 360 -20.63 -49.04 8.27
N LEU A 361 -20.77 -47.73 8.47
CA LEU A 361 -20.77 -46.75 7.39
C LEU A 361 -19.38 -46.60 6.76
N CYS A 362 -18.31 -46.92 7.49
CA CYS A 362 -16.94 -46.89 6.97
C CYS A 362 -16.64 -47.97 5.93
N SER A 363 -17.57 -48.90 5.66
CA SER A 363 -17.47 -49.82 4.52
C SER A 363 -17.91 -49.18 3.19
N ASN A 364 -18.55 -48.01 3.23
CA ASN A 364 -18.99 -47.27 2.05
C ASN A 364 -17.95 -46.19 1.69
N VAL A 365 -17.50 -46.20 0.43
CA VAL A 365 -16.48 -45.27 -0.10
C VAL A 365 -16.87 -43.79 0.09
N TYR A 366 -18.15 -43.45 0.00
CA TYR A 366 -18.61 -42.07 0.26
C TYR A 366 -18.29 -41.64 1.70
N TYR A 367 -18.62 -42.46 2.70
CA TYR A 367 -18.36 -42.14 4.10
C TYR A 367 -16.88 -42.27 4.46
N GLN A 368 -16.08 -43.05 3.74
CA GLN A 368 -14.62 -43.03 3.88
C GLN A 368 -14.03 -41.67 3.49
N ASN A 369 -14.63 -40.97 2.52
CA ASN A 369 -14.19 -39.64 2.09
C ASN A 369 -14.77 -38.50 2.95
N VAL A 370 -15.95 -38.70 3.55
CA VAL A 370 -16.58 -37.73 4.45
C VAL A 370 -16.05 -37.85 5.88
N CYS A 371 -15.75 -39.07 6.35
CA CYS A 371 -15.34 -39.37 7.71
C CYS A 371 -13.97 -40.05 7.73
N CYS A 372 -12.99 -39.40 7.11
CA CYS A 372 -11.64 -39.88 6.93
C CYS A 372 -10.94 -40.34 8.22
N ASP A 373 -10.78 -39.44 9.18
CA ASP A 373 -10.08 -39.73 10.43
C ASP A 373 -10.84 -40.73 11.28
N TYR A 374 -12.17 -40.57 11.33
CA TYR A 374 -13.02 -41.52 12.02
C TYR A 374 -12.87 -42.94 11.44
N CYS A 375 -13.04 -43.11 10.13
CA CYS A 375 -12.98 -44.42 9.48
C CYS A 375 -11.58 -45.04 9.51
N LEU A 376 -10.52 -44.22 9.46
CA LEU A 376 -9.15 -44.72 9.68
C LEU A 376 -8.95 -45.23 11.10
N SER A 377 -9.51 -44.54 12.11
CA SER A 377 -9.42 -44.98 13.50
C SER A 377 -10.16 -46.30 13.75
N VAL A 378 -11.27 -46.53 13.04
CA VAL A 378 -12.06 -47.77 13.11
C VAL A 378 -11.32 -48.92 12.43
N ASN A 379 -10.75 -48.71 11.24
CA ASN A 379 -10.04 -49.75 10.49
C ASN A 379 -8.67 -50.10 11.09
N GLY A 380 -7.98 -49.14 11.72
CA GLY A 380 -6.68 -49.35 12.37
C GLY A 380 -6.77 -50.17 13.66
N LYS A 381 -7.93 -50.16 14.32
CA LYS A 381 -8.25 -51.10 15.38
C LYS A 381 -8.83 -52.36 14.73
N ARG A 382 -7.97 -53.33 14.38
CA ARG A 382 -8.45 -54.70 14.11
C ARG A 382 -9.34 -55.10 15.29
N TRP A 383 -10.64 -55.11 15.06
CA TRP A 383 -11.58 -55.80 15.91
C TRP A 383 -11.17 -57.27 15.86
N LEU A 384 -10.48 -57.73 16.90
CA LEU A 384 -10.51 -59.13 17.27
C LEU A 384 -11.98 -59.38 17.55
N GLU A 385 -12.69 -60.00 16.61
CA GLU A 385 -14.03 -60.50 16.88
C GLU A 385 -13.94 -61.31 18.19
N PRO A 386 -14.82 -61.06 19.17
CA PRO A 386 -14.97 -62.00 20.27
C PRO A 386 -15.37 -63.32 19.63
N GLY A 387 -14.44 -64.28 19.62
CA GLY A 387 -14.66 -65.59 19.04
C GLY A 387 -15.94 -66.21 19.58
N ASN A 388 -16.81 -66.64 18.65
CA ASN A 388 -17.98 -67.48 18.93
C ASN A 388 -17.58 -68.81 19.58
#